data_AF-A0A164DXP1-F1
#
_entry.id   AF-A0A164DXP1-F1
#
_cell.length_a   1.000
_cell.length_b   1.000
_cell.length_c   1.000
_cell.angle_alpha   90.00
_cell.angle_beta   90.00
_cell.angle_gamma   90.00
#
_symmetry.space_group_name_H-M   'P 1'
#
loop_
_entity.id
_entity.type
_entity.pdbx_description
1 polymer ?
#
loop_
_entity_poly.entity_id
_entity_poly.type
_entity_poly.pdbx_seq_one_letter_code
_entity_poly.pdbx_strand_id
1 'polypeptide(L)' 'LSMAITAEKLCFHVIATCLDLKGYGANYMQQNNPNIFLVQIDVTKPAEIENVLQTVNENLQNTQTALWALITRNNMKFDT' A
#
# COMPACT_ATOMS: atom_id res chain seq x y z
N LEU A 1 4.70 -8.40 -3.23
CA LEU A 1 4.24 -9.11 -2.02
C LEU A 1 5.36 -9.29 -0.98
N SER A 2 6.48 -9.95 -1.31
CA SER A 2 7.52 -10.31 -0.31
C SER A 2 8.04 -9.12 0.52
N MET A 3 8.26 -7.98 -0.11
CA MET A 3 8.88 -6.82 0.55
C MET A 3 8.02 -6.17 1.63
N ALA A 4 6.71 -6.04 1.40
CA ALA A 4 5.77 -5.49 2.39
C ALA A 4 5.68 -6.41 3.62
N ILE A 5 5.64 -7.73 3.37
CA ILE A 5 5.63 -8.76 4.43
C ILE A 5 6.94 -8.75 5.21
N THR A 6 8.09 -8.64 4.54
CA THR A 6 9.39 -8.57 5.21
C THR A 6 9.52 -7.31 6.06
N ALA A 7 9.07 -6.15 5.58
CA ALA A 7 9.08 -4.91 6.35
C ALA A 7 8.18 -5.00 7.59
N GLU A 8 6.98 -5.57 7.45
CA GLU A 8 6.08 -5.79 8.59
C GLU A 8 6.71 -6.70 9.65
N LYS A 9 7.38 -7.79 9.24
CA LYS A 9 8.14 -8.66 10.15
C LYS A 9 9.32 -7.99 10.85
N LEU A 10 9.83 -6.89 10.29
CA LEU A 10 10.86 -6.04 10.90
C LEU A 10 10.25 -4.94 11.79
N CYS A 11 8.96 -5.06 12.11
CA CYS A 11 8.19 -4.12 12.93
C CYS A 11 8.00 -2.73 12.31
N PHE A 12 8.14 -2.60 10.98
CA PHE A 12 7.73 -1.37 10.31
C PHE A 12 6.21 -1.29 10.22
N HIS A 13 5.69 -0.08 10.33
CA HIS A 13 4.31 0.21 9.95
C HIS A 13 4.21 0.26 8.42
N VAL A 14 3.45 -0.66 7.82
CA VAL A 14 3.44 -0.84 6.37
C VAL A 14 2.09 -0.44 5.79
N ILE A 15 2.13 0.52 4.88
CA ILE A 15 1.01 0.84 3.98
C ILE A 15 1.37 0.31 2.61
N ALA A 16 0.54 -0.57 2.06
CA ALA A 16 0.74 -1.15 0.74
C ALA A 16 -0.44 -0.80 -0.17
N THR A 17 -0.15 -0.50 -1.43
CA THR A 17 -1.17 -0.13 -2.41
C THR A 17 -1.41 -1.23 -3.45
N CYS A 18 -2.64 -1.32 -3.95
CA CYS A 18 -3.02 -2.24 -5.01
C CYS A 18 -4.08 -1.64 -5.95
N LEU A 19 -4.18 -2.15 -7.17
CA LEU A 19 -5.21 -1.71 -8.14
C LEU A 19 -6.61 -2.22 -7.79
N ASP A 20 -6.72 -3.41 -7.17
CA ASP A 20 -7.98 -4.05 -6.84
C ASP A 20 -7.90 -4.73 -5.47
N LEU A 21 -8.66 -4.22 -4.50
CA LEU A 21 -8.76 -4.78 -3.15
C LEU A 21 -9.46 -6.14 -3.11
N LYS A 22 -10.26 -6.47 -4.13
CA LYS A 22 -10.97 -7.76 -4.21
C LYS A 22 -10.16 -8.83 -4.93
N GLY A 23 -9.03 -8.46 -5.50
CA GLY A 23 -8.14 -9.39 -6.19
C GLY A 23 -7.53 -10.42 -5.23
N TYR A 24 -7.17 -11.59 -5.76
CA TYR A 24 -6.59 -12.70 -4.98
C TYR A 24 -5.42 -12.27 -4.09
N GLY A 25 -4.50 -11.47 -4.63
CA GLY A 25 -3.33 -11.00 -3.88
C GLY A 25 -3.66 -10.07 -2.72
N ALA A 26 -4.67 -9.21 -2.88
CA ALA A 26 -5.14 -8.30 -1.83
C ALA A 26 -5.86 -9.07 -0.72
N ASN A 27 -6.78 -9.97 -1.09
CA ASN A 27 -7.47 -10.84 -0.14
C ASN A 27 -6.49 -11.70 0.67
N TYR A 28 -5.51 -12.31 -0.02
CA TYR A 28 -4.46 -13.09 0.64
C TYR A 28 -3.72 -12.24 1.67
N MET A 29 -3.33 -11.01 1.31
CA MET A 29 -2.57 -10.14 2.20
C MET A 29 -3.40 -9.68 3.41
N GLN A 30 -4.67 -9.36 3.22
CA GLN A 30 -5.58 -9.00 4.32
C GLN A 30 -5.81 -10.17 5.30
N GLN A 31 -5.89 -11.41 4.80
CA GLN A 31 -6.09 -12.59 5.64
C GLN A 31 -4.84 -13.02 6.40
N ASN A 32 -3.66 -12.90 5.78
CA ASN A 32 -2.41 -13.46 6.32
C ASN A 32 -1.49 -12.41 6.97
N ASN A 33 -1.74 -11.11 6.72
CA ASN A 33 -0.92 -10.00 7.20
C ASN A 33 -1.81 -8.82 7.64
N PRO A 34 -2.63 -8.99 8.69
CA PRO A 34 -3.60 -7.97 9.12
C PRO A 34 -2.97 -6.65 9.59
N ASN A 35 -1.66 -6.64 9.90
CA ASN A 35 -0.92 -5.44 10.28
C ASN A 35 -0.50 -4.58 9.07
N ILE A 36 -0.65 -5.09 7.84
CA ILE A 36 -0.41 -4.31 6.63
C ILE A 36 -1.67 -3.56 6.25
N PHE A 37 -1.61 -2.23 6.23
CA PHE A 37 -2.72 -1.40 5.81
C PHE A 37 -2.78 -1.37 4.28
N LEU A 38 -3.81 -1.99 3.70
CA LEU A 38 -3.99 -2.08 2.25
C LEU A 38 -4.88 -0.95 1.73
N VAL A 39 -4.41 -0.22 0.71
CA VAL A 39 -5.14 0.90 0.09
C VAL A 39 -5.28 0.66 -1.41
N GLN A 40 -6.49 0.84 -1.94
CA GLN A 40 -6.68 0.80 -3.39
C GLN A 40 -6.22 2.12 -4.02
N ILE A 41 -5.47 2.03 -5.12
CA ILE A 41 -5.11 3.21 -5.91
C ILE A 41 -4.95 2.85 -7.37
N ASP A 42 -5.55 3.66 -8.24
CA ASP A 42 -5.21 3.76 -9.65
C ASP A 42 -4.25 4.95 -9.84
N VAL A 43 -2.97 4.64 -10.01
CA VAL A 43 -1.91 5.64 -10.20
C VAL A 43 -2.05 6.43 -11.50
N THR A 44 -2.97 6.06 -12.39
CA THR A 44 -3.28 6.82 -13.62
C THR A 44 -4.27 7.97 -13.36
N LYS A 45 -4.91 8.00 -12.19
CA LYS A 45 -5.89 9.01 -11.81
C LYS A 45 -5.34 9.91 -10.69
N PRO A 46 -5.02 11.18 -10.98
CA PRO A 46 -4.46 12.11 -9.98
C PRO A 46 -5.30 12.25 -8.70
N ALA A 47 -6.63 12.26 -8.83
CA ALA A 47 -7.54 12.36 -7.68
C ALA A 47 -7.41 11.15 -6.73
N GLU A 48 -7.15 9.94 -7.25
CA GLU A 48 -6.94 8.78 -6.39
C GLU A 48 -5.60 8.87 -5.65
N ILE A 49 -4.57 9.47 -6.28
CA ILE A 49 -3.29 9.73 -5.62
C ILE A 49 -3.45 10.69 -4.44
N GLU A 50 -4.15 11.81 -4.64
CA GLU A 50 -4.40 12.79 -3.57
C GLU A 50 -5.15 12.17 -2.39
N ASN A 51 -6.19 11.38 -2.66
CA ASN A 51 -6.95 10.67 -1.62
C ASN A 51 -6.09 9.70 -0.81
N VAL A 52 -5.18 8.97 -1.48
CA VAL A 52 -4.26 8.05 -0.80
C VAL A 52 -3.23 8.82 0.03
N LEU A 53 -2.69 9.93 -0.47
CA LEU A 53 -1.77 10.77 0.31
C LEU A 53 -2.43 11.29 1.58
N GLN A 54 -3.69 11.72 1.51
CA GLN A 54 -4.45 12.11 2.69
C GLN A 54 -4.62 10.94 3.66
N THR A 55 -5.04 9.77 3.16
CA THR A 55 -5.23 8.56 3.97
C THR A 55 -3.93 8.14 4.68
N VAL A 56 -2.79 8.20 3.97
CA VAL A 56 -1.47 7.91 4.53
C VAL A 56 -1.12 8.90 5.63
N ASN A 57 -1.33 10.20 5.41
CA ASN A 57 -1.05 11.22 6.42
C ASN A 57 -1.89 11.05 7.69
N GLU A 58 -3.18 10.78 7.56
CA GLU A 58 -4.06 10.50 8.70
C GLU A 58 -3.59 9.26 9.47
N ASN A 59 -3.19 8.21 8.75
CA ASN A 59 -2.67 6.99 9.35
C ASN A 59 -1.35 7.23 10.10
N LEU A 60 -0.41 7.97 9.51
CA LEU A 60 0.88 8.34 10.12
C LEU A 60 0.73 9.21 11.37
N GLN A 61 -0.24 10.14 11.37
CA GLN A 61 -0.55 10.97 12.53
C GLN A 61 -1.08 10.13 13.69
N ASN A 62 -2.00 9.21 13.41
CA ASN A 62 -2.58 8.32 14.42
C ASN A 62 -1.55 7.38 15.05
N THR A 63 -0.54 6.96 14.29
CA THR A 63 0.53 6.07 14.76
C THR A 63 1.74 6.82 15.32
N GLN A 64 1.77 8.16 15.28
CA GLN A 64 2.93 8.98 15.66
C GLN A 64 4.23 8.57 14.93
N THR A 65 4.10 8.11 13.69
CA THR A 65 5.23 7.67 12.85
C THR A 65 5.45 8.63 11.67
N ALA A 66 6.67 8.66 11.14
CA ALA A 66 6.97 9.38 9.90
C ALA A 66 7.11 8.43 8.71
N LEU A 67 6.85 8.93 7.50
CA LEU A 67 7.14 8.19 6.27
C LEU A 67 8.66 8.03 6.13
N TRP A 68 9.15 6.80 6.28
CA TRP A 68 10.59 6.50 6.19
C TRP A 68 11.04 6.14 4.77
N ALA A 69 10.20 5.43 4.02
CA ALA A 69 10.51 5.01 2.65
C ALA A 69 9.23 4.90 1.81
N LEU A 70 9.33 5.31 0.54
CA LEU A 70 8.33 5.06 -0.48
C LEU A 70 8.92 4.10 -1.51
N ILE A 71 8.27 2.96 -1.73
CA ILE A 71 8.73 1.97 -2.70
C ILE A 71 7.72 1.84 -3.82
N THR A 72 8.11 2.19 -5.03
CA THR A 72 7.29 2.07 -6.22
C THR A 72 7.63 0.79 -6.98
N ARG A 73 6.61 -0.03 -7.29
CA ARG A 73 6.71 -1.11 -8.27
C ARG A 73 5.57 -0.97 -9.27
N ASN A 74 5.86 -0.36 -10.41
CA ASN A 74 4.92 -0.27 -11.51
C ASN A 74 5.33 -1.28 -12.59
N ASN A 75 4.58 -2.38 -12.71
CA ASN A 75 4.65 -3.26 -13.87
C ASN A 75 3.57 -2.84 -14.87
N MET A 76 3.73 -1.67 -15.49
CA MET A 76 2.91 -1.31 -16.64
C MET A 76 3.47 -2.05 -17.86
N LYS A 77 2.79 -3.12 -18.28
CA LYS A 77 2.98 -3.67 -19.62
C LYS A 77 2.06 -2.92 -20.55
N PHE A 78 2.64 -2.12 -21.44
CA PHE A 78 1.93 -1.63 -22.61
C PHE A 78 1.96 -2.77 -23.62
N ASP A 79 0.83 -3.44 -23.83
CA ASP A 79 0.65 -4.24 -25.04
C ASP A 79 0.44 -3.26 -26.19
N THR A 80 1.47 -3.12 -27.03
CA THR A 80 1.41 -2.44 -28.35
C THR A 80 0.81 -3.33 -29.40
#